data_AF-A0ABD3VB48-F1
#
_entry.id   AF-A0ABD3VB48-F1
#
_cell.length_a   1.000
_cell.length_b   1.000
_cell.length_c   1.000
_cell.angle_alpha   90.00
_cell.angle_beta   90.00
_cell.angle_gamma   90.00
#
_symmetry.space_group_name_H-M   'P 1'
#
loop_
_entity.id
_entity.type
_entity.pdbx_description
1 polymer ?
#
loop_
_entity_poly.entity_id
_entity_poly.type
_entity_poly.pdbx_seq_one_letter_code
_entity_poly.pdbx_strand_id
1 'polypeptide(L)'
;MDTSIATSNHICLIIYTNILKTQIEQIEKLTCNQNLSKEWKNQRKGRITASNFHRVVSNVNMMDHGKPVSKSLLAEILGGKDHHNCIPSIKWGHEKEAVGKINYLPQLRKDGHRNVIAQDIGLLLDSDEPFLGATPDLLLQCDCCGVGALEVKCPWSIRFSDPKVVRPSYVDNGGLLKESCILHADSRSYGHKW
;
A
#
# COMPACT_ATOMS: atom_id res chain seq x y z
N MET A 1 -11.58 -7.00 -30.20
CA MET A 1 -10.45 -6.23 -30.72
C MET A 1 -10.83 -4.77 -30.61
N ASP A 2 -10.36 -4.09 -29.56
CA ASP A 2 -9.79 -2.74 -29.68
C ASP A 2 -9.14 -2.38 -28.34
N THR A 3 -7.85 -2.68 -28.23
CA THR A 3 -6.98 -2.31 -27.12
C THR A 3 -6.30 -1.00 -27.48
N SER A 4 -7.00 0.13 -27.37
CA SER A 4 -6.37 1.45 -27.38
C SER A 4 -6.27 1.94 -25.93
N ILE A 5 -5.08 1.75 -25.33
CA ILE A 5 -4.69 2.49 -24.14
C ILE A 5 -4.47 3.92 -24.61
N ALA A 6 -5.54 4.72 -24.55
CA ALA A 6 -5.62 6.01 -25.18
C ALA A 6 -4.74 7.05 -24.46
N THR A 7 -3.81 7.60 -25.22
CA THR A 7 -2.89 8.68 -24.85
C THR A 7 -3.57 10.04 -25.05
N SER A 8 -4.14 10.64 -24.00
CA SER A 8 -4.33 12.11 -23.94
C SER A 8 -4.74 12.56 -22.53
N ASN A 9 -4.22 13.71 -22.08
CA ASN A 9 -4.35 14.24 -20.71
C ASN A 9 -5.80 14.42 -20.20
N HIS A 10 -6.81 14.40 -21.07
CA HIS A 10 -8.23 14.46 -20.68
C HIS A 10 -8.85 13.08 -20.34
N ILE A 11 -8.19 11.99 -20.70
CA ILE A 11 -8.64 10.61 -20.41
C ILE A 11 -8.32 10.23 -18.96
N CYS A 12 -7.29 10.86 -18.37
CA CYS A 12 -6.84 10.61 -17.01
C CYS A 12 -7.96 10.83 -15.98
N LEU A 13 -8.73 11.92 -16.05
CA LEU A 13 -9.79 12.22 -15.06
C LEU A 13 -11.01 11.28 -15.17
N ILE A 14 -11.38 10.87 -16.39
CA ILE A 14 -12.54 10.01 -16.64
C ILE A 14 -12.25 8.56 -16.20
N ILE A 15 -10.99 8.10 -16.29
CA ILE A 15 -10.57 6.77 -15.79
C ILE A 15 -10.74 6.62 -14.27
N TYR A 16 -10.67 7.71 -13.48
CA TYR A 16 -10.74 7.63 -12.01
C TYR A 16 -12.15 7.58 -11.44
N THR A 17 -13.19 7.85 -12.23
CA THR A 17 -14.57 7.97 -11.70
C THR A 17 -15.51 6.86 -12.17
N ASN A 18 -15.15 6.09 -13.20
CA ASN A 18 -15.97 4.98 -13.70
C ASN A 18 -15.08 3.85 -14.21
N ILE A 19 -14.53 3.04 -13.29
CA ILE A 19 -13.82 1.81 -13.63
C ILE A 19 -14.70 0.60 -13.30
N LEU A 20 -14.83 -0.31 -14.24
CA LEU A 20 -15.60 -1.54 -14.02
C LEU A 20 -14.83 -2.47 -13.08
N LYS A 21 -15.54 -3.25 -12.28
CA LYS A 21 -14.94 -4.28 -11.41
C LYS A 21 -14.00 -5.22 -12.18
N THR A 22 -14.39 -5.62 -13.39
CA THR A 22 -13.55 -6.47 -14.25
C THR A 22 -12.24 -5.80 -14.67
N GLN A 23 -12.23 -4.48 -14.82
CA GLN A 23 -11.02 -3.71 -15.11
C GLN A 23 -10.13 -3.58 -13.87
N ILE A 24 -10.71 -3.43 -12.68
CA ILE A 24 -9.94 -3.46 -11.40
C ILE A 24 -9.22 -4.81 -11.26
N GLU A 25 -9.93 -5.92 -11.49
CA GLU A 25 -9.35 -7.27 -11.44
C GLU A 25 -8.24 -7.47 -12.49
N GLN A 26 -8.37 -6.87 -13.67
CA GLN A 26 -7.31 -6.89 -14.69
C GLN A 26 -6.10 -6.06 -14.29
N ILE A 27 -6.31 -4.89 -13.68
CA ILE A 27 -5.24 -4.04 -13.17
C ILE A 27 -4.44 -4.79 -12.10
N GLU A 28 -5.10 -5.42 -11.13
CA GLU A 28 -4.43 -6.21 -10.11
C GLU A 28 -3.52 -7.27 -10.76
N LYS A 29 -4.07 -8.11 -11.64
CA LYS A 29 -3.31 -9.19 -12.32
C LYS A 29 -2.12 -8.68 -13.13
N LEU A 30 -2.28 -7.58 -13.87
CA LEU A 30 -1.20 -7.00 -14.69
C LEU A 30 -0.09 -6.36 -13.85
N THR A 31 -0.37 -6.14 -12.56
CA THR A 31 0.50 -5.35 -11.69
C THR A 31 1.03 -6.16 -10.49
N CYS A 32 0.84 -7.49 -10.49
CA CYS A 32 1.31 -8.39 -9.43
C CYS A 32 2.83 -8.39 -9.22
N ASN A 33 3.61 -8.05 -10.25
CA ASN A 33 5.07 -7.89 -10.16
C ASN A 33 5.51 -6.52 -9.58
N GLN A 34 4.55 -5.72 -9.09
CA GLN A 34 4.75 -4.51 -8.32
C GLN A 34 5.85 -3.58 -8.89
N ASN A 35 6.92 -3.30 -8.14
CA ASN A 35 7.97 -2.36 -8.52
C ASN A 35 8.75 -2.75 -9.81
N LEU A 36 8.66 -4.02 -10.24
CA LEU A 36 9.24 -4.49 -11.50
C LEU A 36 8.30 -4.26 -12.69
N SER A 37 6.99 -4.10 -12.44
CA SER A 37 5.98 -3.85 -13.46
C SER A 37 5.95 -2.37 -13.85
N LYS A 38 6.07 -2.09 -15.16
CA LYS A 38 5.89 -0.75 -15.72
C LYS A 38 4.43 -0.31 -15.59
N GLU A 39 3.52 -1.24 -15.79
CA GLU A 39 2.09 -1.06 -15.66
C GLU A 39 1.72 -0.69 -14.22
N TRP A 40 2.31 -1.34 -13.21
CA TRP A 40 2.08 -0.99 -11.81
C TRP A 40 2.49 0.46 -11.52
N LYS A 41 3.67 0.88 -12.01
CA LYS A 41 4.13 2.28 -11.89
C LYS A 41 3.20 3.25 -12.60
N ASN A 42 2.69 2.89 -13.78
CA ASN A 42 1.78 3.74 -14.54
C ASN A 42 0.41 3.85 -13.88
N GLN A 43 -0.15 2.74 -13.38
CA GLN A 43 -1.47 2.70 -12.76
C GLN A 43 -1.52 3.46 -11.41
N ARG A 44 -0.37 3.65 -10.75
CA ARG A 44 -0.26 4.45 -9.51
C ARG A 44 -0.18 5.95 -9.74
N LYS A 45 0.18 6.40 -10.96
CA LYS A 45 0.19 7.84 -11.28
C LYS A 45 -1.23 8.38 -11.14
N GLY A 46 -1.38 9.57 -10.59
CA GLY A 46 -2.66 10.22 -10.34
C GLY A 46 -3.47 9.61 -9.19
N ARG A 47 -3.01 8.54 -8.53
CA ARG A 47 -3.73 7.89 -7.42
C ARG A 47 -3.12 8.23 -6.07
N ILE A 48 -3.98 8.29 -5.06
CA ILE A 48 -3.59 8.27 -3.66
C ILE A 48 -3.42 6.79 -3.30
N THR A 49 -2.23 6.42 -2.84
CA THR A 49 -1.92 5.04 -2.47
C THR A 49 -1.65 4.93 -0.98
N ALA A 50 -1.80 3.73 -0.39
CA ALA A 50 -1.51 3.51 1.03
C ALA A 50 -0.17 4.13 1.49
N SER A 51 0.88 4.05 0.65
CA SER A 51 2.21 4.59 0.95
C SER A 51 2.29 6.13 1.02
N ASN A 52 1.38 6.86 0.39
CA ASN A 52 1.34 8.33 0.41
C ASN A 52 0.11 8.91 1.13
N PHE A 53 -0.86 8.07 1.51
CA PHE A 53 -2.13 8.46 2.11
C PHE A 53 -1.97 9.38 3.33
N HIS A 54 -1.12 9.01 4.30
CA HIS A 54 -0.86 9.85 5.48
C HIS A 54 -0.37 11.25 5.10
N ARG A 55 0.50 11.38 4.09
CA ARG A 55 1.02 12.67 3.63
C ARG A 55 -0.06 13.50 2.95
N VAL A 56 -0.96 12.87 2.21
CA VAL A 56 -2.14 13.53 1.63
C VAL A 56 -3.04 14.08 2.73
N VAL A 57 -3.47 13.24 3.67
CA VAL A 57 -4.31 13.67 4.81
C VAL A 57 -3.64 14.81 5.59
N SER A 58 -2.34 14.70 5.87
CA SER A 58 -1.60 15.76 6.56
C SER A 58 -1.60 17.07 5.78
N ASN A 59 -1.48 17.03 4.44
CA ASN A 59 -1.53 18.23 3.61
C ASN A 59 -2.93 18.85 3.57
N VAL A 60 -3.98 18.03 3.48
CA VAL A 60 -5.38 18.51 3.55
C VAL A 60 -5.62 19.26 4.85
N ASN A 61 -5.25 18.68 6.00
CA ASN A 61 -5.37 19.35 7.30
C ASN A 61 -4.57 20.66 7.34
N MET A 62 -3.39 20.71 6.71
CA MET A 62 -2.60 21.95 6.62
C MET A 62 -3.24 23.00 5.70
N MET A 63 -3.94 22.59 4.63
CA MET A 63 -4.69 23.49 3.75
C MET A 63 -5.87 24.14 4.47
N ASP A 64 -6.57 23.40 5.32
CA ASP A 64 -7.64 23.95 6.17
C ASP A 64 -7.11 25.05 7.11
N HIS A 65 -5.80 25.05 7.38
CA HIS A 65 -5.08 26.09 8.10
C HIS A 65 -4.34 27.10 7.19
N GLY A 66 -4.74 27.20 5.92
CA GLY A 66 -4.23 28.19 4.96
C GLY A 66 -2.84 27.92 4.42
N LYS A 67 -2.26 26.73 4.63
CA LYS A 67 -0.94 26.37 4.11
C LYS A 67 -1.05 25.77 2.70
N PRO A 68 -0.09 26.06 1.81
CA PRO A 68 -0.10 25.49 0.46
C PRO A 68 0.21 23.99 0.48
N VAL A 69 -0.30 23.28 -0.53
CA VAL A 69 0.03 21.87 -0.76
C VAL A 69 1.51 21.71 -1.07
N SER A 70 2.12 20.66 -0.53
CA SER A 70 3.48 20.27 -0.84
C SER A 70 3.65 19.95 -2.33
N LYS A 71 4.50 20.74 -3.01
CA LYS A 71 4.86 20.51 -4.42
C LYS A 71 5.50 19.15 -4.65
N SER A 72 6.27 18.63 -3.68
CA SER A 72 6.89 17.30 -3.80
C SER A 72 5.86 16.18 -3.72
N LEU A 73 4.83 16.32 -2.88
CA LEU A 73 3.71 15.38 -2.83
C LEU A 73 2.93 15.37 -4.15
N LEU A 74 2.64 16.55 -4.71
CA LEU A 74 1.99 16.64 -6.02
C LEU A 74 2.82 16.01 -7.12
N ALA A 75 4.14 16.28 -7.15
CA ALA A 75 5.04 15.68 -8.13
C ALA A 75 5.04 14.14 -8.03
N GLU A 76 5.10 13.59 -6.82
CA GLU A 76 5.04 12.14 -6.58
C GLU A 76 3.73 11.52 -7.06
N ILE A 77 2.57 12.11 -6.68
CA ILE A 77 1.26 11.64 -7.14
C ILE A 77 1.20 11.66 -8.66
N LEU A 78 1.74 12.70 -9.31
CA LEU A 78 1.75 12.84 -10.76
C LEU A 78 2.83 11.98 -11.47
N GLY A 79 3.54 11.11 -10.75
CA GLY A 79 4.52 10.19 -11.33
C GLY A 79 5.90 10.80 -11.56
N GLY A 80 6.24 11.84 -10.82
CA GLY A 80 7.59 12.36 -10.70
C GLY A 80 8.58 11.27 -10.26
N LYS A 81 9.84 11.40 -10.69
CA LYS A 81 10.86 10.39 -10.40
C LYS A 81 11.26 10.43 -8.93
N ASP A 82 11.18 9.29 -8.27
CA ASP A 82 11.75 9.08 -6.95
C ASP A 82 13.23 8.69 -7.02
N HIS A 83 14.09 9.45 -6.34
CA HIS A 83 15.50 9.11 -6.11
C HIS A 83 15.69 8.20 -4.88
N HIS A 84 14.70 7.35 -4.57
CA HIS A 84 14.65 6.59 -3.33
C HIS A 84 15.59 5.38 -3.27
N ASN A 85 16.02 4.85 -4.41
CA ASN A 85 16.88 3.66 -4.46
C ASN A 85 18.29 3.88 -3.89
N CYS A 86 18.70 5.13 -3.68
CA CYS A 86 19.99 5.46 -3.08
C CYS A 86 19.95 5.57 -1.54
N ILE A 87 18.77 5.51 -0.92
CA ILE A 87 18.61 5.67 0.52
C ILE A 87 18.84 4.32 1.21
N PRO A 88 19.83 4.19 2.12
CA PRO A 88 20.17 2.90 2.76
C PRO A 88 18.99 2.22 3.46
N SER A 89 18.13 3.00 4.13
CA SER A 89 16.97 2.46 4.83
C SER A 89 15.92 1.86 3.90
N ILE A 90 15.72 2.44 2.72
CA ILE A 90 14.79 1.94 1.70
C ILE A 90 15.36 0.66 1.08
N LYS A 91 16.64 0.69 0.68
CA LYS A 91 17.33 -0.49 0.15
C LYS A 91 17.27 -1.67 1.11
N TRP A 92 17.53 -1.43 2.40
CA TRP A 92 17.41 -2.45 3.43
C TRP A 92 16.00 -3.02 3.55
N GLY A 93 14.97 -2.15 3.54
CA GLY A 93 13.58 -2.58 3.55
C GLY A 93 13.28 -3.56 2.42
N HIS A 94 13.58 -3.17 1.18
CA HIS A 94 13.38 -4.03 0.00
C HIS A 94 14.15 -5.35 0.08
N GLU A 95 15.41 -5.33 0.51
CA GLU A 95 16.24 -6.54 0.61
C GLU A 95 15.76 -7.51 1.70
N LYS A 96 15.11 -7.00 2.76
CA LYS A 96 14.69 -7.81 3.92
C LYS A 96 13.22 -8.20 3.91
N GLU A 97 12.40 -7.58 3.07
CA GLU A 97 10.97 -7.89 2.95
C GLU A 97 10.72 -9.39 2.69
N ALA A 98 11.42 -9.97 1.71
CA ALA A 98 11.29 -11.40 1.39
C ALA A 98 11.62 -12.31 2.57
N VAL A 99 12.65 -11.96 3.35
CA VAL A 99 13.02 -12.70 4.57
C VAL A 99 11.94 -12.55 5.64
N GLY A 100 11.36 -11.36 5.79
CA GLY A 100 10.24 -11.11 6.70
C GLY A 100 9.02 -11.96 6.36
N LYS A 101 8.64 -11.99 5.07
CA LYS A 101 7.55 -12.85 4.55
C LYS A 101 7.79 -14.32 4.89
N ILE A 102 8.98 -14.85 4.54
CA ILE A 102 9.35 -16.26 4.77
C ILE A 102 9.29 -16.65 6.25
N ASN A 103 9.71 -15.75 7.15
CA ASN A 103 9.72 -16.04 8.59
C ASN A 103 8.35 -15.94 9.25
N TYR A 104 7.45 -15.10 8.72
CA TYR A 104 6.14 -14.87 9.34
C TYR A 104 5.11 -15.96 9.02
N LEU A 105 5.09 -16.49 7.79
CA LEU A 105 4.09 -17.49 7.39
C LEU A 105 4.09 -18.77 8.25
N PRO A 106 5.25 -19.34 8.66
CA PRO A 106 5.27 -20.45 9.61
C PRO A 106 4.74 -20.09 10.99
N GLN A 107 4.90 -18.83 11.42
CA GLN A 107 4.41 -18.37 12.72
C GLN A 107 2.87 -18.34 12.75
N LEU A 108 2.22 -17.88 11.67
CA LEU A 108 0.76 -17.93 11.56
C LEU A 108 0.21 -19.35 11.80
N ARG A 109 0.87 -20.37 11.23
CA ARG A 109 0.46 -21.76 11.42
C ARG A 109 0.66 -22.23 12.88
N LYS A 110 1.74 -21.80 13.53
CA LYS A 110 1.99 -22.09 14.95
C LYS A 110 0.97 -21.42 15.87
N ASP A 111 0.51 -20.23 15.49
CA ASP A 111 -0.51 -19.46 16.21
C ASP A 111 -1.94 -20.01 16.00
N GLY A 112 -2.08 -21.12 15.25
CA GLY A 112 -3.34 -21.84 15.08
C GLY A 112 -4.14 -21.44 13.84
N HIS A 113 -3.59 -20.61 12.95
CA HIS A 113 -4.26 -20.30 11.68
C HIS A 113 -4.26 -21.53 10.75
N ARG A 114 -5.43 -21.85 10.20
CA ARG A 114 -5.70 -23.07 9.41
C ARG A 114 -5.69 -22.79 7.91
N ASN A 115 -5.09 -23.69 7.14
CA ASN A 115 -5.06 -23.63 5.67
C ASN A 115 -4.62 -22.26 5.12
N VAL A 116 -3.60 -21.66 5.75
CA VAL A 116 -3.10 -20.33 5.36
C VAL A 116 -2.54 -20.36 3.94
N ILE A 117 -3.18 -19.61 3.05
CA ILE A 117 -2.70 -19.28 1.71
C ILE A 117 -2.12 -17.87 1.77
N ALA A 118 -0.96 -17.70 1.15
CA ALA A 118 -0.31 -16.40 1.00
C ALA A 118 0.07 -16.22 -0.46
N GLN A 119 -0.31 -15.09 -1.05
CA GLN A 119 -0.07 -14.79 -2.45
C GLN A 119 0.44 -13.37 -2.63
N ASP A 120 1.35 -13.19 -3.58
CA ASP A 120 1.67 -11.86 -4.09
C ASP A 120 0.42 -11.28 -4.75
N ILE A 121 0.29 -9.96 -4.69
CA ILE A 121 -0.88 -9.24 -5.18
C ILE A 121 -0.45 -7.92 -5.85
N GLY A 122 -1.19 -7.54 -6.87
CA GLY A 122 -0.96 -6.27 -7.57
C GLY A 122 -1.59 -5.07 -6.88
N LEU A 123 -1.83 -4.03 -7.67
CA LEU A 123 -2.55 -2.84 -7.24
C LEU A 123 -4.03 -3.14 -7.08
N LEU A 124 -4.50 -3.11 -5.84
CA LEU A 124 -5.91 -3.11 -5.47
C LEU A 124 -6.42 -1.68 -5.53
N LEU A 125 -7.56 -1.48 -6.20
CA LEU A 125 -8.27 -0.21 -6.25
C LEU A 125 -9.55 -0.33 -5.45
N ASP A 126 -9.94 0.76 -4.81
CA ASP A 126 -11.29 0.87 -4.26
C ASP A 126 -12.29 0.92 -5.42
N SER A 127 -13.39 0.18 -5.31
CA SER A 127 -14.38 0.10 -6.38
C SER A 127 -15.23 1.35 -6.52
N ASP A 128 -15.47 2.04 -5.40
CA ASP A 128 -16.32 3.22 -5.33
C ASP A 128 -15.48 4.48 -5.54
N GLU A 129 -14.23 4.46 -5.05
CA GLU A 129 -13.27 5.56 -5.16
C GLU A 129 -11.95 5.12 -5.82
N PRO A 130 -11.92 4.84 -7.14
CA PRO A 130 -10.76 4.26 -7.82
C PRO A 130 -9.48 5.09 -7.71
N PHE A 131 -9.56 6.37 -7.40
CA PHE A 131 -8.37 7.18 -7.12
C PHE A 131 -7.61 6.72 -5.87
N LEU A 132 -8.21 5.88 -5.02
CA LEU A 132 -7.58 5.17 -3.91
C LEU A 132 -7.10 3.79 -4.34
N GLY A 133 -5.91 3.41 -3.86
CA GLY A 133 -5.41 2.06 -4.04
C GLY A 133 -4.33 1.65 -3.05
N ALA A 134 -4.08 0.35 -2.99
CA ALA A 134 -3.04 -0.23 -2.15
C ALA A 134 -2.41 -1.45 -2.83
N THR A 135 -1.18 -1.75 -2.46
CA THR A 135 -0.51 -3.00 -2.84
C THR A 135 0.04 -3.58 -1.56
N PRO A 136 -0.68 -4.52 -0.92
CA PRO A 136 -0.14 -5.27 0.21
C PRO A 136 1.12 -6.04 -0.18
N ASP A 137 1.97 -6.32 0.81
CA ASP A 137 3.15 -7.16 0.60
C ASP A 137 2.73 -8.62 0.31
N LEU A 138 1.71 -9.13 1.00
CA LEU A 138 1.02 -10.39 0.68
C LEU A 138 -0.47 -10.27 0.98
N LEU A 139 -1.30 -10.95 0.18
CA LEU A 139 -2.67 -11.27 0.55
C LEU A 139 -2.69 -12.62 1.27
N LEU A 140 -3.29 -12.65 2.45
CA LEU A 140 -3.46 -13.84 3.27
C LEU A 140 -4.91 -14.31 3.21
N GLN A 141 -5.12 -15.61 3.17
CA GLN A 141 -6.43 -16.24 3.34
C GLN A 141 -6.32 -17.37 4.36
N CYS A 142 -7.16 -17.34 5.40
CA CYS A 142 -7.30 -18.39 6.42
C CYS A 142 -8.76 -18.81 6.55
N ASP A 143 -9.03 -20.10 6.72
CA ASP A 143 -10.38 -20.61 7.03
C ASP A 143 -10.93 -20.08 8.36
N CYS A 144 -10.04 -19.61 9.23
CA CYS A 144 -10.35 -19.10 10.55
C CYS A 144 -10.69 -17.60 10.58
N CYS A 145 -10.02 -16.79 9.75
CA CYS A 145 -10.05 -15.33 9.83
C CYS A 145 -10.55 -14.68 8.55
N GLY A 146 -10.74 -15.44 7.47
CA GLY A 146 -11.04 -14.91 6.15
C GLY A 146 -9.80 -14.34 5.47
N VAL A 147 -9.99 -13.22 4.77
CA VAL A 147 -8.94 -12.53 4.00
C VAL A 147 -8.28 -11.46 4.87
N GLY A 148 -6.96 -11.33 4.76
CA GLY A 148 -6.18 -10.30 5.41
C GLY A 148 -5.04 -9.80 4.54
N ALA A 149 -4.55 -8.60 4.83
CA ALA A 149 -3.34 -8.05 4.21
C ALA A 149 -2.16 -8.20 5.17
N LEU A 150 -1.01 -8.63 4.64
CA LEU A 150 0.26 -8.59 5.35
C LEU A 150 1.08 -7.42 4.83
N GLU A 151 1.57 -6.60 5.76
CA GLU A 151 2.55 -5.54 5.51
C GLU A 151 3.80 -5.83 6.37
N VAL A 152 4.93 -6.02 5.72
CA VAL A 152 6.22 -6.33 6.33
C VAL A 152 7.04 -5.05 6.47
N LYS A 153 7.51 -4.79 7.69
CA LYS A 153 8.40 -3.66 7.98
C LYS A 153 9.74 -4.16 8.51
N CYS A 154 10.82 -3.71 7.85
CA CYS A 154 12.19 -3.98 8.24
C CYS A 154 12.91 -2.66 8.58
N PRO A 155 12.77 -2.13 9.81
CA PRO A 155 13.32 -0.84 10.18
C PRO A 155 14.87 -0.82 10.23
N TRP A 156 15.48 0.04 9.41
CA TRP A 156 16.93 0.24 9.39
C TRP A 156 17.50 0.73 10.73
N SER A 157 16.74 1.55 11.47
CA SER A 157 17.18 2.16 12.73
C SER A 157 17.52 1.15 13.82
N ILE A 158 16.90 -0.04 13.80
CA ILE A 158 17.10 -1.09 14.81
C ILE A 158 17.64 -2.40 14.20
N ARG A 159 18.24 -2.33 13.01
CA ARG A 159 18.66 -3.51 12.22
C ARG A 159 19.67 -4.46 12.89
N PHE A 160 20.34 -4.01 13.95
CA PHE A 160 21.30 -4.79 14.74
C PHE A 160 20.80 -5.05 16.16
N SER A 161 19.51 -4.84 16.42
CA SER A 161 18.87 -5.01 17.71
C SER A 161 17.78 -6.08 17.61
N ASP A 162 17.51 -6.76 18.72
CA ASP A 162 16.32 -7.60 18.83
C ASP A 162 15.08 -6.68 18.88
N PRO A 163 14.12 -6.80 17.94
CA PRO A 163 12.91 -5.98 17.94
C PRO A 163 12.03 -6.17 19.18
N LYS A 164 12.23 -7.25 19.97
CA LYS A 164 11.58 -7.43 21.27
C LYS A 164 12.17 -6.54 22.37
N VAL A 165 13.44 -6.17 22.22
CA VAL A 165 14.19 -5.32 23.17
C VAL A 165 14.12 -3.86 22.75
N VAL A 166 14.38 -3.57 21.47
CA VAL A 166 14.38 -2.20 20.92
C VAL A 166 13.30 -2.09 19.87
N ARG A 167 12.29 -1.25 20.12
CA ARG A 167 11.12 -1.12 19.24
C ARG A 167 11.19 0.16 18.43
N PRO A 168 10.69 0.15 17.16
CA PRO A 168 10.47 1.38 16.43
C PRO A 168 9.47 2.28 17.16
N SER A 169 9.58 3.60 16.98
CA SER A 169 8.74 4.58 17.68
C SER A 169 7.24 4.45 17.39
N TYR A 170 6.86 3.76 16.31
CA TYR A 170 5.49 3.52 15.88
C TYR A 170 4.91 2.18 16.36
N VAL A 171 5.68 1.37 17.09
CA VAL A 171 5.24 0.09 17.67
C VAL A 171 5.07 0.24 19.19
N ASP A 172 4.00 -0.32 19.74
CA ASP A 172 3.69 -0.29 21.17
C ASP A 172 4.38 -1.43 21.94
N ASN A 173 4.05 -1.57 23.24
CA ASN A 173 4.58 -2.63 24.11
C ASN A 173 3.99 -4.02 23.84
N GLY A 174 2.86 -4.11 23.14
CA GLY A 174 2.26 -5.35 22.65
C GLY A 174 2.86 -5.85 21.33
N GLY A 175 3.65 -5.01 20.65
CA GLY A 175 4.19 -5.33 19.32
C GLY A 175 3.24 -4.97 18.18
N LEU A 176 2.21 -4.17 18.48
CA LEU A 176 1.25 -3.65 17.52
C LEU A 176 1.62 -2.23 17.11
N LEU A 177 1.06 -1.76 16.00
CA LEU A 177 1.14 -0.33 15.66
C LEU A 177 0.43 0.48 16.75
N LYS A 178 1.05 1.57 17.18
CA LYS A 178 0.41 2.51 18.09
C LYS A 178 -0.86 3.07 17.45
N GLU A 179 -1.92 3.24 18.23
CA GLU A 179 -3.20 3.79 17.75
C GLU A 179 -3.03 5.13 17.02
N SER A 180 -2.15 6.00 17.52
CA SER A 180 -1.80 7.28 16.89
C SER A 180 -1.16 7.16 15.50
N CYS A 181 -0.71 5.97 15.12
CA CYS A 181 -0.11 5.66 13.83
C CYS A 181 -1.06 4.90 12.90
N ILE A 182 -2.28 4.59 13.35
CA ILE A 182 -3.32 3.94 12.56
C ILE A 182 -4.25 5.03 12.03
N LEU A 183 -4.41 5.09 10.71
CA LEU A 183 -5.43 5.92 10.09
C LEU A 183 -6.66 5.06 9.87
N HIS A 184 -7.73 5.37 10.61
CA HIS A 184 -9.03 4.78 10.37
C HIS A 184 -9.69 5.48 9.18
N ALA A 185 -9.93 4.75 8.10
CA ALA A 185 -10.97 5.13 7.15
C ALA A 185 -12.31 4.76 7.81
N ASP A 186 -13.02 5.75 8.37
CA ASP A 186 -14.31 5.49 9.01
C ASP A 186 -15.34 5.07 7.94
N SER A 187 -15.66 3.77 7.92
CA SER A 187 -16.71 3.18 7.08
C SER A 187 -18.12 3.63 7.49
N ARG A 188 -18.29 4.40 8.58
CA ARG A 188 -19.61 4.94 8.94
C ARG A 188 -20.12 6.00 7.95
N SER A 189 -19.26 6.54 7.10
CA SER A 189 -19.65 7.37 5.95
C SER A 189 -19.85 6.55 4.67
N TYR A 190 -19.35 5.31 4.63
CA TYR A 190 -19.26 4.46 3.44
C TYR A 190 -19.55 3.00 3.83
N GLY A 191 -20.82 2.61 3.76
CA GLY A 191 -21.39 1.41 4.38
C GLY A 191 -20.93 0.04 3.85
N HIS A 192 -19.63 -0.21 3.71
CA HIS A 192 -19.10 -1.51 3.32
C HIS A 192 -17.99 -2.00 4.26
N LYS A 193 -18.12 -3.28 4.64
CA LYS A 193 -17.09 -4.08 5.30
C LYS A 193 -16.22 -4.71 4.22
N TRP A 194 -14.91 -4.57 4.36
CA TRP A 194 -13.89 -5.29 3.60
C TRP A 194 -14.12 -6.81 3.65
#